data_AF-A0A1B8CVX9-F1
#
_entry.id   AF-A0A1B8CVX9-F1
#
_cell.length_a   1.000
_cell.length_b   1.000
_cell.length_c   1.000
_cell.angle_alpha   90.00
_cell.angle_beta   90.00
_cell.angle_gamma   90.00
#
_symmetry.space_group_name_H-M   'P 1'
#
loop_
_entity.id
_entity.type
_entity.pdbx_description
1 polymer ?
#
loop_
_entity_poly.entity_id
_entity_poly.type
_entity_poly.pdbx_seq_one_letter_code
_entity_poly.pdbx_strand_id
1 'polypeptide(L)'
;MEPIPPNIKFSPAIPFQDPFVPEKRIKQLRQYLAEANTNDSIPLAGQQSNIVAAIKAYEEGVIDGSQGVKTFFVNGKIVSKDEAYKGYGRVWIE
;
A
#
# COMPACT_ATOMS: atom_id res chain seq x y z
N MET A 1 -16.61 10.03 -46.90
CA MET A 1 -16.52 9.30 -45.62
C MET A 1 -17.60 8.22 -45.66
N GLU A 2 -17.22 6.96 -45.53
CA GLU A 2 -18.20 5.86 -45.46
C GLU A 2 -18.94 5.91 -44.11
N PRO A 3 -20.25 5.59 -44.08
CA PRO A 3 -21.03 5.61 -42.86
C PRO A 3 -20.60 4.49 -41.92
N ILE A 4 -20.44 4.83 -40.63
CA ILE A 4 -20.11 3.87 -39.58
C ILE A 4 -21.28 2.87 -39.47
N PRO A 5 -21.04 1.54 -39.56
CA PRO A 5 -22.10 0.56 -39.48
C PRO A 5 -22.84 0.62 -38.14
N PRO A 6 -24.17 0.42 -38.13
CA PRO A 6 -25.05 0.74 -36.99
C PRO A 6 -24.89 -0.17 -35.75
N ASN A 7 -23.91 -1.07 -35.73
CA ASN A 7 -23.79 -2.11 -34.70
C ASN A 7 -22.38 -2.21 -34.08
N ILE A 8 -21.60 -1.12 -34.10
CA ILE A 8 -20.30 -1.08 -33.40
C ILE A 8 -20.56 -0.81 -31.91
N LYS A 9 -20.34 -1.83 -31.08
CA LYS A 9 -20.32 -1.70 -29.62
C LYS A 9 -18.88 -1.42 -29.17
N PHE A 10 -18.62 -0.20 -28.75
CA PHE A 10 -17.36 0.14 -28.10
C PHE A 10 -17.43 -0.26 -26.63
N SER A 11 -16.47 -1.06 -26.17
CA SER A 11 -16.28 -1.29 -24.73
C SER A 11 -15.60 -0.06 -24.12
N PRO A 12 -15.93 0.33 -22.89
CA PRO A 12 -15.22 1.42 -22.23
C PRO A 12 -13.72 1.10 -22.16
N ALA A 13 -12.89 2.06 -22.57
CA ALA A 13 -11.45 1.92 -22.43
C ALA A 13 -11.10 1.90 -20.93
N ILE A 14 -10.44 0.83 -20.48
CA ILE A 14 -9.86 0.78 -19.13
C ILE A 14 -8.49 1.47 -19.22
N PRO A 15 -8.25 2.58 -18.51
CA PRO A 15 -6.93 3.20 -18.49
C PRO A 15 -5.92 2.22 -17.90
N PHE A 16 -4.73 2.15 -18.49
CA PHE A 16 -3.61 1.42 -17.89
C PHE A 16 -3.27 2.07 -16.55
N GLN A 17 -3.04 1.26 -15.53
CA GLN A 17 -2.59 1.78 -14.25
C GLN A 17 -1.14 2.25 -14.38
N ASP A 18 -0.84 3.40 -13.79
CA ASP A 18 0.54 3.89 -13.73
C ASP A 18 1.42 2.85 -13.03
N PRO A 19 2.69 2.73 -13.44
CA PRO A 19 3.65 1.90 -12.73
C PRO A 19 3.73 2.33 -11.25
N PHE A 20 3.75 1.35 -10.36
CA PHE A 20 3.99 1.62 -8.95
C PHE A 20 5.41 2.17 -8.76
N VAL A 21 5.54 3.26 -8.00
CA VAL A 21 6.83 3.92 -7.72
C VAL A 21 7.09 3.86 -6.21
N PRO A 22 7.98 2.97 -5.73
CA PRO A 22 8.27 2.80 -4.31
C PRO A 22 8.62 4.12 -3.60
N GLU A 23 9.38 5.00 -4.23
CA GLU A 23 9.77 6.30 -3.66
C GLU A 23 8.57 7.19 -3.31
N LYS A 24 7.55 7.22 -4.16
CA LYS A 24 6.31 7.99 -3.90
C LYS A 24 5.57 7.40 -2.70
N ARG A 25 5.53 6.07 -2.59
CA ARG A 25 4.90 5.39 -1.46
C ARG A 25 5.69 5.62 -0.16
N ILE A 26 7.01 5.47 -0.17
CA ILE A 26 7.87 5.78 0.98
C ILE A 26 7.64 7.22 1.47
N LYS A 27 7.55 8.19 0.56
CA LYS A 27 7.27 9.59 0.91
C LYS A 27 5.92 9.74 1.63
N GLN A 28 4.88 9.05 1.15
CA GLN A 28 3.56 9.05 1.77
C GLN A 28 3.59 8.39 3.17
N LEU A 29 4.29 7.27 3.32
CA LEU A 29 4.46 6.59 4.60
C LEU A 29 5.17 7.50 5.64
N ARG A 30 6.18 8.26 5.20
CA ARG A 30 6.86 9.25 6.05
C ARG A 30 5.94 10.40 6.47
N GLN A 31 5.01 10.82 5.60
CA GLN A 31 4.00 11.82 5.95
C GLN A 31 3.05 11.30 7.04
N TYR A 32 2.58 10.06 6.96
CA TYR A 32 1.75 9.46 8.01
C TYR A 32 2.46 9.44 9.38
N LEU A 33 3.76 9.17 9.40
CA LEU A 33 4.56 9.23 10.63
C LEU A 33 4.66 10.66 11.17
N ALA A 34 4.84 11.66 10.30
CA ALA A 34 4.92 13.06 10.70
C ALA A 34 3.57 13.57 11.26
N GLU A 35 2.45 13.23 10.62
CA GLU A 35 1.10 13.59 11.07
C GLU A 35 0.76 12.95 12.43
N ALA A 36 1.11 11.67 12.61
CA ALA A 36 0.92 10.96 13.87
C ALA A 36 1.66 11.62 15.06
N ASN A 37 2.79 12.30 14.81
CA ASN A 37 3.54 13.00 15.85
C ASN A 37 2.94 14.37 16.22
N THR A 38 2.06 14.93 15.38
CA THR A 38 1.43 16.23 15.62
C THR A 38 0.06 16.13 16.29
N ASN A 39 -0.52 14.94 16.34
CA ASN A 39 -1.87 14.72 16.83
C ASN A 39 -1.84 13.74 18.03
N ASP A 40 -1.76 14.31 19.24
CA ASP A 40 -1.68 13.60 20.54
C ASP A 40 -2.86 12.64 20.82
N SER A 41 -3.89 12.64 19.96
CA SER A 41 -5.10 11.85 20.14
C SER A 41 -5.01 10.39 19.67
N ILE A 42 -3.90 9.97 19.03
CA ILE A 42 -3.79 8.59 18.53
C ILE A 42 -2.52 7.89 19.04
N PRO A 43 -2.61 7.08 20.12
CA PRO A 43 -1.49 6.25 20.54
C PRO A 43 -1.31 5.10 19.52
N LEU A 44 -0.39 5.33 18.57
CA LEU A 44 -0.19 4.48 17.39
C LEU A 44 1.11 3.67 17.44
N ALA A 45 1.77 3.49 18.59
CA ALA A 45 3.09 2.84 18.65
C ALA A 45 3.20 1.53 17.83
N GLY A 46 2.15 0.68 17.82
CA GLY A 46 2.09 -0.53 16.99
C GLY A 46 1.91 -0.27 15.48
N GLN A 47 1.23 0.80 15.09
CA GLN A 47 1.06 1.20 13.69
C GLN A 47 2.25 2.00 13.15
N GLN A 48 2.86 2.87 13.97
CA GLN A 48 4.09 3.57 13.64
C GLN A 48 5.23 2.59 13.39
N SER A 49 5.40 1.58 14.26
CA SER A 49 6.39 0.52 14.04
C SER A 49 6.14 -0.28 12.76
N ASN A 50 4.88 -0.56 12.42
CA ASN A 50 4.55 -1.19 11.13
C ASN A 50 4.90 -0.31 9.92
N ILE A 51 4.58 0.99 9.96
CA ILE A 51 4.89 1.92 8.87
C ILE A 51 6.40 2.06 8.70
N VAL A 52 7.16 2.13 9.81
CA VAL A 52 8.63 2.14 9.77
C VAL A 52 9.17 0.85 9.15
N ALA A 53 8.61 -0.30 9.51
CA ALA A 53 9.00 -1.58 8.91
C ALA A 53 8.67 -1.66 7.41
N ALA A 54 7.54 -1.11 6.97
CA ALA A 54 7.16 -1.04 5.56
C ALA A 54 8.11 -0.14 4.76
N ILE A 55 8.48 1.04 5.28
CA ILE A 55 9.49 1.91 4.66
C ILE A 55 10.80 1.15 4.48
N LYS A 56 11.28 0.49 5.54
CA LYS A 56 12.52 -0.28 5.51
C LYS A 56 12.46 -1.42 4.49
N ALA A 57 11.33 -2.13 4.41
CA ALA A 57 11.13 -3.20 3.45
C ALA A 57 11.19 -2.71 1.99
N TYR A 58 10.67 -1.50 1.69
CA TYR A 58 10.86 -0.89 0.38
C TYR A 58 12.30 -0.45 0.13
N GLU A 59 12.96 0.17 1.11
CA GLU A 59 14.34 0.66 0.99
C GLU A 59 15.36 -0.49 0.81
N GLU A 60 15.11 -1.63 1.45
CA GLU A 60 15.92 -2.86 1.32
C GLU A 60 15.54 -3.70 0.09
N GLY A 61 14.50 -3.31 -0.65
CA GLY A 61 14.01 -4.05 -1.82
C GLY A 61 13.36 -5.40 -1.48
N VAL A 62 12.95 -5.61 -0.23
CA VAL A 62 12.19 -6.80 0.21
C VAL A 62 10.80 -6.79 -0.42
N ILE A 63 10.22 -5.60 -0.57
CA ILE A 63 8.96 -5.38 -1.30
C ILE A 63 9.16 -4.33 -2.38
N ASP A 64 8.50 -4.52 -3.52
CA ASP A 64 8.55 -3.65 -4.68
C ASP A 64 7.20 -2.97 -4.99
N GLY A 65 6.15 -3.32 -4.23
CA GLY A 65 4.78 -2.86 -4.48
C GLY A 65 4.16 -3.46 -5.74
N SER A 66 4.66 -4.61 -6.17
CA SER A 66 4.08 -5.39 -7.26
C SER A 66 2.60 -5.68 -6.98
N GLN A 67 1.77 -5.39 -7.98
CA GLN A 67 0.34 -5.59 -7.87
C GLN A 67 0.02 -7.06 -7.63
N GLY A 68 -0.76 -7.33 -6.57
CA GLY A 68 -1.20 -8.67 -6.20
C GLY A 68 -0.38 -9.36 -5.12
N VAL A 69 0.80 -8.84 -4.77
CA VAL A 69 1.59 -9.32 -3.63
C VAL A 69 1.30 -8.45 -2.41
N LYS A 70 0.58 -9.02 -1.43
CA LYS A 70 0.30 -8.34 -0.17
C LYS A 70 1.33 -8.71 0.87
N THR A 71 1.95 -7.71 1.50
CA THR A 71 2.86 -7.89 2.62
C THR A 71 2.22 -7.38 3.89
N PHE A 72 2.16 -8.23 4.90
CA PHE A 72 1.50 -7.93 6.17
C PHE A 72 2.54 -7.57 7.23
N PHE A 73 2.31 -6.47 7.92
CA PHE A 73 3.15 -6.02 9.02
C PHE A 73 2.36 -5.97 10.32
N VAL A 74 2.90 -6.58 11.37
CA VAL A 74 2.36 -6.55 12.73
C VAL A 74 3.49 -6.31 13.72
N ASN A 75 3.33 -5.31 14.58
CA ASN A 75 4.32 -4.89 15.57
C ASN A 75 5.73 -4.70 14.98
N GLY A 76 5.82 -4.12 13.78
CA GLY A 76 7.07 -3.83 13.09
C GLY A 76 7.74 -5.04 12.43
N LYS A 77 7.03 -6.16 12.25
CA LYS A 77 7.56 -7.36 11.60
C LYS A 77 6.70 -7.79 10.43
N ILE A 78 7.34 -8.29 9.37
CA ILE A 78 6.64 -8.98 8.30
C ILE A 78 6.13 -10.32 8.85
N VAL A 79 4.85 -10.60 8.64
CA VAL A 79 4.19 -11.82 9.12
C VAL A 79 3.37 -12.45 7.99
N SER A 80 3.00 -13.71 8.17
CA SER A 80 2.04 -14.36 7.27
C SER A 80 0.64 -13.75 7.40
N LYS A 81 -0.19 -13.97 6.38
CA LYS A 81 -1.61 -13.57 6.38
C LYS A 81 -2.34 -14.12 7.61
N ASP A 82 -2.17 -15.42 7.90
CA ASP A 82 -2.86 -16.06 9.01
C ASP A 82 -2.44 -15.48 10.35
N GLU A 83 -1.17 -15.15 10.53
CA GLU A 83 -0.68 -14.49 11.73
C GLU A 83 -1.22 -13.07 11.87
N ALA A 84 -1.31 -12.32 10.77
CA ALA A 84 -1.87 -10.97 10.79
C ALA A 84 -3.31 -10.94 11.29
N TYR A 85 -4.11 -11.98 10.96
CA TYR A 85 -5.51 -12.07 11.35
C TYR A 85 -5.77 -12.73 12.72
N LYS A 86 -4.74 -13.17 13.46
CA LYS A 86 -4.90 -13.72 14.82
C LYS A 86 -5.23 -12.67 15.89
N GLY A 87 -5.25 -11.37 15.54
CA GLY A 87 -5.71 -10.30 16.43
C GLY A 87 -4.66 -9.76 17.44
N TYR A 88 -3.38 -10.12 17.30
CA TYR A 88 -2.31 -9.74 18.24
C TYR A 88 -1.77 -8.30 18.05
N GLY A 89 -2.50 -7.41 17.38
CA GLY A 89 -2.08 -6.03 17.20
C GLY A 89 -2.74 -5.33 16.02
N ARG A 90 -2.23 -4.15 15.71
CA ARG A 90 -2.61 -3.41 14.49
C ARG A 90 -1.90 -4.05 13.29
N VAL A 91 -2.65 -4.22 12.22
CA VAL A 91 -2.13 -4.75 10.95
C VAL A 91 -1.92 -3.59 9.99
N TRP A 92 -0.78 -3.59 9.31
CA TRP A 92 -0.53 -2.75 8.15
C TRP A 92 -0.32 -3.66 6.93
N ILE A 93 -0.78 -3.21 5.76
CA ILE A 93 -0.72 -3.98 4.52
C ILE A 93 -0.15 -3.06 3.45
N GLU A 94 0.92 -3.53 2.79
CA GLU A 94 1.38 -3.00 1.50
C GLU A 94 1.01 -3.98 0.38
#